data_AF-A0A2J6QHL3-F1
#
_entry.id   AF-A0A2J6QHL3-F1
#
_cell.length_a   1.000
_cell.length_b   1.000
_cell.length_c   1.000
_cell.angle_alpha   90.00
_cell.angle_beta   90.00
_cell.angle_gamma   90.00
#
_symmetry.space_group_name_H-M   'P 1'
#
loop_
_entity.id
_entity.type
_entity.pdbx_description
1 polymer ?
#
loop_
_entity_poly.entity_id
_entity_poly.type
_entity_poly.pdbx_seq_one_letter_code
_entity_poly.pdbx_strand_id
1 'polypeptide(L)'
;MSLAPISIASIVIGFISFSFTLAIWLHAFWDAFLTLGSAPNQIQDVLSVLRQGLYEEREYLKRKRRRGESTSHQDPHNSKIKNLYYEGGPTRVINDAVKDLIKEFKEYEKSFLVTPHEGREKELEWSFDATQQYYKCDFWHRCLWLRARGHISNIANRLEKAQIRRIAQETTEMQIMMRDTMGMVREYEGRLRAIEERLQMSRIGYWPSRHTPDRYGLNENLGNLFERSS
;
A
#
# COMPACT_ATOMS: atom_id res chain seq x y z
N MET A 1 -39.37 22.19 74.23
CA MET A 1 -39.07 21.20 73.17
C MET A 1 -39.62 21.73 71.84
N SER A 2 -38.83 22.49 71.08
CA SER A 2 -39.30 23.07 69.80
C SER A 2 -38.15 23.39 68.83
N LEU A 3 -37.13 22.52 68.78
CA LEU A 3 -35.98 22.64 67.87
C LEU A 3 -36.13 21.81 66.59
N ALA A 4 -37.12 20.90 66.55
CA ALA A 4 -37.39 20.03 65.41
C ALA A 4 -37.67 20.77 64.08
N PRO A 5 -38.48 21.84 64.02
CA PRO A 5 -38.84 22.44 62.74
C PRO A 5 -37.67 23.20 62.08
N ILE A 6 -36.77 23.78 62.87
CA ILE A 6 -35.62 24.54 62.35
C ILE A 6 -34.57 23.59 61.75
N SER A 7 -34.32 22.45 62.40
CA SER A 7 -33.42 21.41 61.87
C SER A 7 -33.96 20.77 60.60
N ILE A 8 -35.28 20.55 60.51
CA ILE A 8 -35.92 20.00 59.31
C ILE A 8 -35.83 21.03 58.17
N ALA A 9 -36.05 22.31 58.45
CA ALA A 9 -35.94 23.37 57.45
C ALA A 9 -34.52 23.46 56.86
N SER A 10 -33.46 23.37 57.68
CA SER A 10 -32.08 23.38 57.19
C SER A 10 -31.71 22.17 56.34
N ILE A 11 -32.25 20.98 56.67
CA ILE A 11 -32.03 19.76 55.88
C ILE A 11 -32.69 19.87 54.50
N VAL A 12 -33.93 20.37 54.46
CA VAL A 12 -34.67 20.56 53.20
C VAL A 12 -33.98 21.59 52.31
N ILE A 13 -33.57 22.74 52.87
CA ILE A 13 -32.83 23.77 52.14
C ILE A 13 -31.50 23.22 51.62
N GLY A 14 -30.74 22.50 52.45
CA GLY A 14 -29.48 21.86 52.04
C GLY A 14 -29.67 20.84 50.92
N PHE A 15 -30.75 20.05 50.97
CA PHE A 15 -31.06 19.07 49.93
C PHE A 15 -31.47 19.72 48.61
N ILE A 16 -32.23 20.82 48.65
CA ILE A 16 -32.60 21.60 47.46
C ILE A 16 -31.35 22.23 46.84
N SER A 17 -30.50 22.86 47.65
CA SER A 17 -29.23 23.44 47.17
C SER A 17 -28.30 22.37 46.58
N PHE A 18 -28.16 21.22 47.24
CA PHE A 18 -27.36 20.10 46.74
C PHE A 18 -27.91 19.52 45.44
N SER A 19 -29.23 19.34 45.36
CA SER A 19 -29.91 18.86 44.15
C SER A 19 -29.74 19.83 42.98
N PHE A 20 -29.78 21.14 43.25
CA PHE A 20 -29.54 22.16 42.24
C PHE A 20 -28.09 22.16 41.75
N THR A 21 -27.12 22.05 42.66
CA THR A 21 -25.70 21.88 42.30
C THR A 21 -25.47 20.60 41.49
N LEU A 22 -26.11 19.49 41.88
CA LEU A 22 -26.01 18.22 41.16
C LEU A 22 -26.65 18.31 39.78
N ALA A 23 -27.79 19.00 39.64
CA ALA A 23 -28.43 19.22 38.35
C ALA A 23 -27.55 20.05 37.40
N ILE A 24 -26.93 21.13 37.87
CA ILE A 24 -26.00 21.95 37.07
C ILE A 24 -24.78 21.13 36.67
N TRP A 25 -24.21 20.37 37.60
CA TRP A 25 -23.07 19.51 37.33
C TRP A 25 -23.41 18.43 36.31
N LEU A 26 -24.56 17.76 36.48
CA LEU A 26 -25.03 16.73 35.57
C LEU A 26 -25.36 17.30 34.19
N HIS A 27 -25.95 18.50 34.11
CA HIS A 27 -26.26 19.18 32.85
C HIS A 27 -24.97 19.55 32.10
N ALA A 28 -24.00 20.18 32.77
CA ALA A 28 -22.72 20.51 32.16
C ALA A 28 -21.92 19.24 31.77
N PHE A 29 -21.96 18.21 32.61
CA PHE A 29 -21.38 16.91 32.31
C PHE A 29 -22.05 16.27 31.09
N TRP A 30 -23.38 16.32 31.00
CA TRP A 30 -24.15 15.75 29.89
C TRP A 30 -23.96 16.55 28.61
N ASP A 31 -23.88 17.88 28.66
CA ASP A 31 -23.59 18.73 27.49
C ASP A 31 -22.17 18.48 26.95
N ALA A 32 -21.19 18.29 27.84
CA ALA A 32 -19.84 17.90 27.45
C ALA A 32 -19.83 16.48 26.84
N PHE A 33 -20.61 15.56 27.41
CA PHE A 33 -20.78 14.20 26.90
C PHE A 33 -21.50 14.18 25.55
N LEU A 34 -22.52 15.03 25.36
CA LEU A 34 -23.25 15.21 24.11
C LEU A 34 -22.37 15.83 23.05
N THR A 35 -21.59 16.86 23.38
CA THR A 35 -20.64 17.52 22.47
C THR A 35 -19.54 16.55 22.01
N LEU A 36 -19.06 15.68 22.90
CA LEU A 36 -18.16 14.58 22.55
C LEU A 36 -18.87 13.49 21.74
N GLY A 37 -20.19 13.34 21.94
CA GLY A 37 -21.09 12.47 21.19
C GLY A 37 -21.62 13.06 19.87
N SER A 38 -21.34 14.32 19.55
CA SER A 38 -21.83 15.06 18.37
C SER A 38 -21.04 14.78 17.10
N ALA A 39 -20.12 13.81 17.10
CA ALA A 39 -19.47 13.32 15.88
C ALA A 39 -20.09 11.97 15.46
N PRO A 40 -21.38 11.92 15.06
CA PRO A 40 -22.07 10.68 14.69
C PRO A 40 -21.44 10.02 13.45
N ASN A 41 -20.82 10.80 12.57
CA ASN A 41 -20.17 10.31 11.36
C ASN A 41 -18.83 9.63 11.66
N GLN A 42 -18.15 10.04 12.74
CA GLN A 42 -16.79 9.55 13.01
C GLN A 42 -16.74 8.06 13.34
N ILE A 43 -17.78 7.51 13.97
CA ILE A 43 -17.85 6.07 14.28
C ILE A 43 -17.93 5.26 12.98
N GLN A 44 -18.86 5.64 12.11
CA GLN A 44 -19.04 5.00 10.80
C GLN A 44 -17.81 5.18 9.92
N ASP A 45 -17.21 6.37 9.88
CA ASP A 45 -16.01 6.65 9.09
C ASP A 45 -14.82 5.82 9.58
N VAL A 46 -14.59 5.77 10.89
CA VAL A 46 -13.47 4.98 11.46
C VAL A 46 -13.67 3.48 11.24
N LEU A 47 -14.88 2.96 11.48
CA LEU A 47 -15.19 1.55 11.27
C LEU A 47 -15.11 1.17 9.78
N SER A 48 -15.65 1.99 8.90
CA SER A 48 -15.64 1.74 7.45
C SER A 48 -14.23 1.80 6.86
N VAL A 49 -13.41 2.79 7.26
CA VAL A 49 -12.00 2.89 6.83
C VAL A 49 -11.19 1.70 7.35
N LEU A 50 -11.34 1.34 8.63
CA LEU A 50 -10.62 0.20 9.19
C LEU A 50 -11.03 -1.11 8.52
N ARG A 51 -12.34 -1.29 8.30
CA ARG A 51 -12.87 -2.44 7.55
C ARG A 51 -12.24 -2.50 6.18
N GLN A 52 -12.32 -1.41 5.42
CA GLN A 52 -11.75 -1.34 4.07
C GLN A 52 -10.27 -1.71 4.07
N GLY A 53 -9.47 -1.15 5.00
CA GLY A 53 -8.05 -1.47 5.13
C GLY A 53 -7.77 -2.95 5.46
N LEU A 54 -8.55 -3.56 6.36
CA LEU A 54 -8.41 -4.98 6.71
C LEU A 54 -8.70 -5.90 5.52
N TYR A 55 -9.77 -5.61 4.78
CA TYR A 55 -10.17 -6.43 3.63
C TYR A 55 -9.22 -6.25 2.44
N GLU A 56 -8.78 -5.02 2.19
CA GLU A 56 -7.79 -4.73 1.15
C GLU A 56 -6.47 -5.49 1.43
N GLU A 57 -5.98 -5.44 2.67
CA GLU A 57 -4.76 -6.14 3.07
C GLU A 57 -4.90 -7.66 2.94
N ARG A 58 -6.06 -8.22 3.32
CA ARG A 58 -6.33 -9.65 3.14
C ARG A 58 -6.29 -10.06 1.67
N GLU A 59 -6.97 -9.32 0.79
CA GLU A 59 -7.01 -9.62 -0.63
C GLU A 59 -5.65 -9.42 -1.28
N TYR A 60 -4.89 -8.41 -0.86
CA TYR A 60 -3.51 -8.24 -1.24
C TYR A 60 -2.69 -9.51 -0.93
N LEU A 61 -2.75 -10.02 0.30
CA LEU A 61 -2.00 -11.20 0.73
C LEU A 61 -2.46 -12.47 -0.01
N LYS A 62 -3.75 -12.60 -0.29
CA LYS A 62 -4.31 -13.69 -1.09
C LYS A 62 -3.76 -13.68 -2.52
N ARG A 63 -3.67 -12.50 -3.15
CA ARG A 63 -3.06 -12.34 -4.48
C ARG A 63 -1.56 -12.62 -4.44
N LYS A 64 -0.84 -12.14 -3.43
CA LYS A 64 0.61 -12.40 -3.28
C LYS A 64 0.90 -13.90 -3.16
N ARG A 65 0.11 -14.62 -2.36
CA ARG A 65 0.21 -16.08 -2.25
C ARG A 65 0.01 -16.78 -3.60
N ARG A 66 -1.07 -16.43 -4.33
CA ARG A 66 -1.37 -17.03 -5.63
C ARG A 66 -0.24 -16.81 -6.65
N ARG A 67 0.35 -15.62 -6.68
CA ARG A 67 1.49 -15.31 -7.56
C ARG A 67 2.73 -16.13 -7.22
N GLY A 68 3.06 -16.28 -5.94
CA GLY A 68 4.17 -17.13 -5.50
C GLY A 68 4.00 -18.60 -5.88
N GLU A 69 2.76 -19.09 -5.83
CA GLU A 69 2.43 -20.48 -6.16
C GLU A 69 2.55 -20.77 -7.68
N SER A 70 2.19 -19.81 -8.54
CA SER A 70 2.30 -19.96 -10.00
C SER A 70 3.74 -19.94 -10.51
N THR A 71 4.63 -19.17 -9.89
CA THR A 71 6.04 -19.07 -10.32
C THR A 71 6.88 -20.30 -9.93
N SER A 72 6.42 -21.11 -8.96
CA SER A 72 7.17 -22.27 -8.46
C SER A 72 7.17 -23.46 -9.43
N HIS A 73 6.19 -23.52 -10.34
CA HIS A 73 6.01 -24.68 -11.23
C HIS A 73 6.90 -24.71 -12.48
N GLN A 74 7.60 -23.61 -12.80
CA GLN A 74 8.29 -23.46 -14.09
C GLN A 74 9.81 -23.65 -14.05
N ASP A 75 10.45 -23.68 -12.87
CA ASP A 75 11.91 -23.82 -12.76
C ASP A 75 12.34 -24.61 -11.48
N PRO A 76 12.68 -25.91 -11.58
CA PRO A 76 12.98 -26.75 -10.41
C PRO A 76 14.30 -26.41 -9.68
N HIS A 77 15.23 -25.70 -10.33
CA HIS A 77 16.53 -25.33 -9.73
C HIS A 77 16.49 -23.96 -9.03
N ASN A 78 15.71 -23.00 -9.55
CA ASN A 78 15.52 -21.67 -8.95
C ASN A 78 14.41 -21.67 -7.87
N SER A 79 13.46 -22.61 -7.97
CA SER A 79 12.40 -22.80 -6.98
C SER A 79 12.92 -23.20 -5.61
N LYS A 80 14.00 -23.98 -5.49
CA LYS A 80 14.56 -24.38 -4.17
C LYS A 80 15.10 -23.21 -3.36
N ILE A 81 15.78 -22.25 -4.01
CA ILE A 81 16.32 -21.04 -3.36
C ILE A 81 15.18 -20.09 -2.96
N LYS A 82 14.16 -19.96 -3.81
CA LYS A 82 12.97 -19.15 -3.50
C LYS A 82 12.08 -19.81 -2.44
N ASN A 83 11.84 -21.12 -2.48
CA ASN A 83 11.05 -21.84 -1.46
C ASN A 83 11.71 -21.77 -0.08
N LEU A 84 13.04 -21.89 0.04
CA LEU A 84 13.69 -21.79 1.34
C LEU A 84 13.52 -20.40 2.00
N TYR A 85 13.37 -19.34 1.20
CA TYR A 85 13.08 -17.98 1.69
C TYR A 85 11.57 -17.67 1.82
N TYR A 86 10.68 -18.36 1.09
CA TYR A 86 9.25 -18.02 0.99
C TYR A 86 8.26 -19.05 1.58
N GLU A 87 8.63 -20.32 1.78
CA GLU A 87 7.68 -21.41 2.05
C GLU A 87 7.13 -21.41 3.50
N GLY A 88 7.77 -20.68 4.42
CA GLY A 88 7.28 -20.44 5.80
C GLY A 88 7.30 -18.97 6.24
N GLY A 89 7.53 -18.05 5.30
CA GLY A 89 8.04 -16.71 5.60
C GLY A 89 7.06 -15.70 6.22
N PRO A 90 7.56 -14.49 6.58
CA PRO A 90 6.83 -13.40 7.23
C PRO A 90 5.44 -13.08 6.65
N THR A 91 5.24 -13.33 5.34
CA THR A 91 3.95 -13.14 4.67
C THR A 91 2.84 -14.07 5.20
N ARG A 92 3.17 -15.30 5.62
CA ARG A 92 2.19 -16.20 6.30
C ARG A 92 1.82 -15.67 7.67
N VAL A 93 2.82 -15.23 8.45
CA VAL A 93 2.61 -14.62 9.78
C VAL A 93 1.76 -13.35 9.67
N ILE A 94 2.02 -12.51 8.66
CA ILE A 94 1.21 -11.33 8.38
C ILE A 94 -0.22 -11.74 7.97
N ASN A 95 -0.38 -12.78 7.16
CA ASN A 95 -1.70 -13.29 6.78
C ASN A 95 -2.52 -13.80 7.97
N ASP A 96 -1.90 -14.56 8.87
CA ASP A 96 -2.59 -15.05 10.06
C ASP A 96 -2.88 -13.90 11.04
N ALA A 97 -1.95 -12.95 11.20
CA ALA A 97 -2.21 -11.74 11.96
C ALA A 97 -3.38 -10.93 11.41
N VAL A 98 -3.49 -10.77 10.09
CA VAL A 98 -4.61 -10.05 9.44
C VAL A 98 -5.93 -10.82 9.63
N LYS A 99 -5.93 -12.15 9.59
CA LYS A 99 -7.13 -12.95 9.90
C LYS A 99 -7.59 -12.76 11.34
N ASP A 100 -6.64 -12.78 12.28
CA ASP A 100 -6.94 -12.56 13.70
C ASP A 100 -7.50 -11.15 13.93
N LEU A 101 -6.92 -10.13 13.28
CA LEU A 101 -7.44 -8.76 13.32
C LEU A 101 -8.84 -8.64 12.73
N ILE A 102 -9.14 -9.33 11.63
CA ILE A 102 -10.49 -9.36 11.04
C ILE A 102 -11.49 -10.02 11.99
N LYS A 103 -11.10 -11.14 12.64
CA LYS A 103 -11.96 -11.83 13.59
C LYS A 103 -12.26 -10.93 14.81
N GLU A 104 -11.22 -10.31 15.36
CA GLU A 104 -11.34 -9.38 16.49
C GLU A 104 -12.20 -8.17 16.10
N PHE A 105 -11.96 -7.57 14.92
CA PHE A 105 -12.77 -6.48 14.40
C PHE A 105 -14.24 -6.87 14.26
N LYS A 106 -14.55 -8.02 13.65
CA LYS A 106 -15.93 -8.50 13.47
C LYS A 106 -16.67 -8.68 14.80
N GLU A 107 -15.99 -9.14 15.84
CA GLU A 107 -16.58 -9.30 17.17
C GLU A 107 -17.03 -7.96 17.75
N TYR A 108 -16.20 -6.92 17.61
CA TYR A 108 -16.56 -5.57 18.03
C TYR A 108 -17.61 -4.92 17.12
N GLU A 109 -17.46 -5.08 15.80
CA GLU A 109 -18.34 -4.52 14.78
C GLU A 109 -19.79 -5.01 14.97
N LYS A 110 -19.97 -6.30 15.30
CA LYS A 110 -21.28 -6.94 15.52
C LYS A 110 -22.19 -6.18 16.48
N SER A 111 -21.62 -5.52 17.49
CA SER A 111 -22.39 -4.75 18.47
C SER A 111 -22.99 -3.44 17.93
N PHE A 112 -22.54 -2.99 16.75
CA PHE A 112 -22.96 -1.74 16.12
C PHE A 112 -23.76 -1.94 14.83
N LEU A 113 -23.89 -3.17 14.33
CA LEU A 113 -24.63 -3.48 13.09
C LEU A 113 -26.15 -3.40 13.31
N VAL A 114 -26.84 -2.64 12.45
CA VAL A 114 -28.31 -2.58 12.42
C VAL A 114 -28.92 -3.90 11.99
N THR A 115 -28.30 -4.55 11.01
CA THR A 115 -28.78 -5.77 10.37
C THR A 115 -27.78 -6.91 10.64
N PRO A 116 -28.10 -7.88 11.51
CA PRO A 116 -27.28 -9.08 11.65
C PRO A 116 -27.30 -9.83 10.32
N HIS A 117 -26.12 -10.13 9.78
CA HIS A 117 -26.01 -10.73 8.46
C HIS A 117 -26.28 -12.24 8.54
N GLU A 118 -27.36 -12.68 7.89
CA GLU A 118 -27.81 -14.07 7.85
C GLU A 118 -27.34 -14.78 6.56
N GLY A 119 -26.02 -14.80 6.32
CA GLY A 119 -25.46 -15.47 5.15
C GLY A 119 -24.09 -16.11 5.39
N ARG A 120 -23.70 -17.05 4.53
CA ARG A 120 -22.40 -17.75 4.62
C ARG A 120 -21.26 -16.72 4.56
N GLU A 121 -20.40 -16.73 5.58
CA GLU A 121 -19.27 -15.79 5.74
C GLU A 121 -18.43 -15.60 4.46
N LYS A 122 -18.27 -16.66 3.64
CA LYS A 122 -17.53 -16.62 2.37
C LYS A 122 -18.19 -15.79 1.27
N GLU A 123 -19.52 -15.71 1.25
CA GLU A 123 -20.30 -14.99 0.23
C GLU A 123 -20.36 -13.49 0.58
N LEU A 124 -20.31 -13.15 1.87
CA LEU A 124 -20.32 -11.77 2.36
C LEU A 124 -18.98 -11.06 2.36
N GLU A 125 -17.86 -11.78 2.38
CA GLU A 125 -16.53 -11.19 2.19
C GLU A 125 -16.38 -10.54 0.79
N TRP A 126 -17.28 -10.85 -0.15
CA TRP A 126 -17.21 -10.44 -1.58
C TRP A 126 -18.40 -9.60 -2.05
N SER A 127 -19.43 -9.40 -1.23
CA SER A 127 -20.56 -8.55 -1.63
C SER A 127 -20.22 -7.08 -1.39
N PHE A 128 -20.40 -6.27 -2.43
CA PHE A 128 -20.40 -4.80 -2.36
C PHE A 128 -21.34 -4.26 -1.25
N ASP A 129 -22.34 -5.06 -0.88
CA ASP A 129 -23.30 -4.85 0.21
C ASP A 129 -22.65 -4.90 1.60
N ALA A 130 -21.59 -5.69 1.79
CA ALA A 130 -20.84 -5.74 3.03
C ALA A 130 -20.09 -4.41 3.29
N THR A 131 -19.66 -3.70 2.25
CA THR A 131 -19.04 -2.37 2.39
C THR A 131 -20.04 -1.24 2.65
N GLN A 132 -21.34 -1.44 2.41
CA GLN A 132 -22.41 -0.45 2.62
C GLN A 132 -23.26 -0.72 3.87
N GLN A 133 -22.65 -1.26 4.93
CA GLN A 133 -23.40 -1.53 6.15
C GLN A 133 -23.75 -0.25 6.90
N TYR A 134 -25.04 -0.12 7.23
CA TYR A 134 -25.55 0.93 8.10
C TYR A 134 -25.23 0.61 9.57
N TYR A 135 -24.54 1.54 10.24
CA TYR A 135 -24.23 1.46 11.66
C TYR A 135 -25.34 2.12 12.49
N LYS A 136 -25.67 1.52 13.63
CA LYS A 136 -26.58 2.10 14.64
C LYS A 136 -25.80 3.15 15.43
N CYS A 137 -26.13 4.43 15.21
CA CYS A 137 -25.47 5.55 15.86
C CYS A 137 -26.31 6.18 17.00
N ASP A 138 -27.00 5.36 17.80
CA ASP A 138 -27.76 5.83 18.97
C ASP A 138 -26.85 6.25 20.14
N PHE A 139 -27.38 7.03 21.08
CA PHE A 139 -26.66 7.50 22.27
C PHE A 139 -26.01 6.36 23.08
N TRP A 140 -26.71 5.24 23.29
CA TRP A 140 -26.15 4.07 23.99
C TRP A 140 -24.99 3.39 23.23
N HIS A 141 -25.09 3.33 21.91
CA HIS A 141 -24.00 2.81 21.06
C HIS A 141 -22.78 3.74 21.13
N ARG A 142 -22.96 5.05 21.35
CA ARG A 142 -21.84 5.99 21.57
C ARG A 142 -21.12 5.77 22.90
N CYS A 143 -21.85 5.50 23.98
CA CYS A 143 -21.24 5.09 25.25
C CYS A 143 -20.48 3.77 25.11
N LEU A 144 -21.04 2.81 24.37
CA LEU A 144 -20.36 1.55 24.05
C LEU A 144 -19.09 1.79 23.21
N TRP A 145 -19.17 2.71 22.24
CA TRP A 145 -18.04 3.13 21.40
C TRP A 145 -16.91 3.74 22.21
N LEU A 146 -17.18 4.61 23.19
CA LEU A 146 -16.11 5.20 24.01
C LEU A 146 -15.28 4.13 24.72
N ARG A 147 -15.90 3.02 25.12
CA ARG A 147 -15.21 1.86 25.70
C ARG A 147 -14.52 1.01 24.63
N ALA A 148 -15.15 0.78 23.48
CA ALA A 148 -14.59 -0.01 22.38
C ALA A 148 -13.49 0.72 21.58
N ARG A 149 -13.45 2.05 21.64
CA ARG A 149 -12.55 2.91 20.85
C ARG A 149 -11.09 2.54 21.05
N GLY A 150 -10.69 2.27 22.30
CA GLY A 150 -9.31 1.84 22.60
C GLY A 150 -8.94 0.53 21.89
N HIS A 151 -9.87 -0.43 21.85
CA HIS A 151 -9.66 -1.71 21.16
C HIS A 151 -9.59 -1.53 19.64
N ILE A 152 -10.50 -0.74 19.07
CA ILE A 152 -10.53 -0.48 17.63
C ILE A 152 -9.28 0.28 17.17
N SER A 153 -8.83 1.26 17.95
CA SER A 153 -7.54 1.94 17.71
C SER A 153 -6.35 0.98 17.81
N ASN A 154 -6.40 -0.02 18.70
CA ASN A 154 -5.36 -1.04 18.76
C ASN A 154 -5.35 -1.93 17.51
N ILE A 155 -6.52 -2.35 17.02
CA ILE A 155 -6.65 -3.11 15.77
C ILE A 155 -6.09 -2.29 14.60
N ALA A 156 -6.44 -1.01 14.50
CA ALA A 156 -5.92 -0.10 13.48
C ALA A 156 -4.39 0.02 13.54
N ASN A 157 -3.81 0.25 14.73
CA ASN A 157 -2.36 0.32 14.92
C ASN A 157 -1.65 -1.00 14.55
N ARG A 158 -2.28 -2.15 14.82
CA ARG A 158 -1.73 -3.46 14.46
C ARG A 158 -1.78 -3.69 12.94
N LEU A 159 -2.86 -3.26 12.29
CA LEU A 159 -2.97 -3.29 10.83
C LEU A 159 -1.91 -2.39 10.17
N GLU A 160 -1.75 -1.16 10.65
CA GLU A 160 -0.75 -0.23 10.14
C GLU A 160 0.66 -0.83 10.24
N LYS A 161 1.01 -1.43 11.39
CA LYS A 161 2.29 -2.15 11.56
C LYS A 161 2.45 -3.30 10.57
N ALA A 162 1.37 -4.02 10.25
CA ALA A 162 1.41 -5.08 9.24
C ALA A 162 1.65 -4.51 7.84
N GLN A 163 0.98 -3.41 7.49
CA GLN A 163 1.16 -2.70 6.22
C GLN A 163 2.57 -2.14 6.06
N ILE A 164 3.15 -1.53 7.10
CA ILE A 164 4.54 -1.02 7.07
C ILE A 164 5.53 -2.17 6.81
N ARG A 165 5.35 -3.32 7.48
CA ARG A 165 6.19 -4.51 7.26
C ARG A 165 6.08 -5.03 5.83
N ARG A 166 4.86 -5.07 5.27
CA ARG A 166 4.62 -5.43 3.88
C ARG A 166 5.35 -4.48 2.92
N ILE A 167 5.17 -3.16 3.10
CA ILE A 167 5.81 -2.14 2.26
C ILE A 167 7.32 -2.32 2.29
N ALA A 168 7.91 -2.46 3.48
CA ALA A 168 9.35 -2.69 3.61
C ALA A 168 9.82 -3.95 2.85
N GLN A 169 9.05 -5.04 2.91
CA GLN A 169 9.36 -6.25 2.16
C GLN A 169 9.28 -6.04 0.64
N GLU A 170 8.23 -5.38 0.15
CA GLU A 170 8.08 -5.08 -1.29
C GLU A 170 9.18 -4.15 -1.80
N THR A 171 9.52 -3.12 -1.04
CA THR A 171 10.62 -2.21 -1.39
C THR A 171 11.94 -2.98 -1.48
N THR A 172 12.17 -3.93 -0.56
CA THR A 172 13.36 -4.78 -0.60
C THR A 172 13.36 -5.71 -1.81
N GLU A 173 12.24 -6.36 -2.12
CA GLU A 173 12.08 -7.21 -3.30
C GLU A 173 12.33 -6.39 -4.59
N MET A 174 11.76 -5.19 -4.68
CA MET A 174 11.96 -4.28 -5.81
C MET A 174 13.42 -3.83 -5.94
N GLN A 175 14.09 -3.52 -4.83
CA GLN A 175 15.50 -3.13 -4.85
C GLN A 175 16.39 -4.25 -5.39
N ILE A 176 16.13 -5.51 -5.02
CA ILE A 176 16.87 -6.66 -5.53
C ILE A 176 16.64 -6.82 -7.03
N MET A 177 15.38 -6.80 -7.49
CA MET A 177 15.07 -6.90 -8.92
C MET A 177 15.69 -5.76 -9.74
N MET A 178 15.67 -4.54 -9.21
CA MET A 178 16.27 -3.37 -9.85
C MET A 178 17.80 -3.49 -9.96
N ARG A 179 18.44 -4.08 -8.96
CA ARG A 179 19.89 -4.34 -9.00
C ARG A 179 20.23 -5.35 -10.09
N ASP A 180 19.42 -6.39 -10.22
CA ASP A 180 19.62 -7.44 -11.22
C ASP A 180 19.40 -6.89 -12.64
N THR A 181 18.35 -6.07 -12.85
CA THR A 181 18.12 -5.41 -14.15
C THR A 181 19.23 -4.42 -14.50
N MET A 182 19.75 -3.66 -13.53
CA MET A 182 20.89 -2.77 -13.75
C MET A 182 22.16 -3.55 -14.11
N GLY A 183 22.36 -4.73 -13.54
CA GLY A 183 23.42 -5.66 -13.94
C GLY A 183 23.29 -6.07 -15.41
N MET A 184 22.10 -6.48 -15.83
CA MET A 184 21.80 -6.82 -17.22
C MET A 184 22.05 -5.64 -18.17
N VAL A 185 21.61 -4.43 -17.81
CA VAL A 185 21.82 -3.21 -18.61
C VAL A 185 23.31 -2.95 -18.81
N ARG A 186 24.12 -3.05 -17.75
CA ARG A 186 25.58 -2.90 -17.84
C ARG A 186 26.23 -3.95 -18.73
N GLU A 187 25.75 -5.19 -18.69
CA GLU A 187 26.22 -6.24 -19.58
C GLU A 187 25.88 -5.92 -21.05
N TYR A 188 24.67 -5.45 -21.32
CA TYR A 188 24.26 -5.02 -22.65
C TYR A 188 25.08 -3.83 -23.16
N GLU A 189 25.40 -2.84 -22.31
CA GLU A 189 26.29 -1.74 -22.65
C GLU A 189 27.69 -2.25 -23.06
N GLY A 190 28.24 -3.22 -22.31
CA GLY A 190 29.52 -3.84 -22.64
C GLY A 190 29.48 -4.57 -24.00
N ARG A 191 28.41 -5.31 -24.26
CA ARG A 191 28.21 -6.00 -25.55
C ARG A 191 28.01 -5.02 -26.71
N LEU A 192 27.28 -3.93 -26.49
CA LEU A 192 27.08 -2.87 -27.47
C LEU A 192 28.40 -2.17 -27.82
N ARG A 193 29.24 -1.85 -26.83
CA ARG A 193 30.58 -1.29 -27.08
C ARG A 193 31.47 -2.23 -27.88
N ALA A 194 31.46 -3.53 -27.57
CA ALA A 194 32.21 -4.51 -28.35
C ALA A 194 31.73 -4.59 -29.81
N ILE A 195 30.42 -4.42 -30.05
CA ILE A 195 29.86 -4.33 -31.41
C ILE A 195 30.29 -3.03 -32.09
N GLU A 196 30.26 -1.90 -31.38
CA GLU A 196 30.70 -0.60 -31.88
C GLU A 196 32.18 -0.60 -32.26
N GLU A 197 33.06 -1.14 -31.42
CA GLU A 197 34.49 -1.28 -31.71
C GLU A 197 34.74 -2.14 -32.96
N ARG A 198 34.00 -3.24 -33.12
CA ARG A 198 34.07 -4.08 -34.33
C ARG A 198 33.61 -3.33 -35.58
N LEU A 199 32.53 -2.55 -35.48
CA LEU A 199 32.04 -1.71 -36.59
C LEU A 199 33.04 -0.61 -36.96
N GLN A 200 33.71 0.00 -35.98
CA GLN A 200 34.75 0.99 -36.23
C GLN A 200 35.99 0.37 -36.90
N MET A 201 36.44 -0.81 -36.47
CA MET A 201 37.52 -1.53 -37.16
C MET A 201 37.14 -1.89 -38.60
N SER A 202 35.88 -2.29 -38.86
CA SER A 202 35.39 -2.53 -40.23
C SER A 202 35.33 -1.26 -41.08
N ARG A 203 35.17 -0.08 -40.47
CA ARG A 203 35.14 1.21 -41.17
C ARG A 203 36.54 1.71 -41.55
N ILE A 204 37.58 1.34 -40.81
CA ILE A 204 38.98 1.73 -41.07
C ILE A 204 39.58 0.91 -42.24
N GLY A 205 38.97 -0.22 -42.63
CA GLY A 205 39.42 -1.08 -43.74
C GLY A 205 39.10 -0.61 -45.16
N TYR A 206 38.40 0.52 -45.35
CA TYR A 206 38.07 1.07 -46.68
C TYR A 206 38.66 2.47 -46.90
N TRP A 207 39.98 2.55 -46.96
CA TRP A 207 40.64 3.58 -47.79
C TRP A 207 41.00 2.93 -49.13
N PRO A 208 40.27 3.19 -50.23
CA PRO A 208 40.77 2.84 -51.54
C PRO A 208 41.91 3.81 -51.83
N SER A 209 43.14 3.32 -51.79
CA SER A 209 44.30 4.01 -52.37
C SER A 209 43.98 4.28 -53.84
N ARG A 210 43.50 5.50 -54.13
CA ARG A 210 43.39 5.97 -55.50
C ARG A 210 44.81 6.14 -56.01
N HIS A 211 45.24 5.19 -56.82
CA HIS A 211 46.23 5.46 -57.85
C HIS A 211 45.79 6.71 -58.61
N THR A 212 46.56 7.79 -58.48
CA THR A 212 46.52 8.92 -59.39
C THR A 212 47.02 8.44 -60.76
N PRO A 213 46.23 8.53 -61.84
CA PRO A 213 46.77 8.38 -63.17
C PRO A 213 47.44 9.70 -63.57
N ASP A 214 48.70 9.59 -64.02
CA ASP A 214 49.47 10.70 -64.56
C ASP A 214 48.72 11.38 -65.71
N ARG A 215 48.60 12.71 -65.60
CA ARG A 215 48.07 13.58 -66.65
C ARG A 215 49.09 13.71 -67.78
N TYR A 216 48.66 13.31 -68.98
CA TYR A 216 48.89 13.94 -70.28
C TYR A 216 50.14 14.80 -70.48
N GLY A 217 51.06 14.28 -71.31
CA GLY A 217 52.15 15.03 -71.93
C GLY A 217 52.57 14.40 -73.26
N LEU A 218 51.66 14.31 -74.23
CA LEU A 218 51.96 13.89 -75.60
C LEU A 218 51.02 14.63 -76.57
N ASN A 219 51.43 15.82 -77.02
CA ASN A 219 51.00 16.37 -78.30
C ASN A 219 51.81 17.62 -78.68
N GLU A 220 53.05 17.44 -79.11
CA GLU A 220 53.76 18.41 -79.97
C GLU A 220 54.74 17.66 -80.88
N ASN A 221 54.27 17.20 -82.04
CA ASN A 221 55.04 17.17 -83.30
C ASN A 221 54.23 16.54 -84.44
N LEU A 222 53.32 17.32 -85.02
CA LEU A 222 52.89 17.13 -86.40
C LEU A 222 53.01 18.49 -87.09
N GLY A 223 54.22 18.77 -87.58
CA GLY A 223 54.54 19.99 -88.30
C GLY A 223 56.03 20.18 -88.45
N ASN A 224 56.68 19.31 -89.25
CA ASN A 224 57.89 19.63 -90.03
C ASN A 224 58.41 18.39 -90.74
N LEU A 225 57.83 18.10 -91.91
CA LEU A 225 58.41 17.21 -92.89
C LEU A 225 57.86 17.59 -94.27
N PHE A 226 58.22 18.77 -94.76
CA PHE A 226 58.32 19.05 -96.20
C PHE A 226 59.01 20.39 -96.46
N GLU A 227 60.32 20.45 -96.17
CA GLU A 227 61.20 21.38 -96.87
C GLU A 227 62.64 20.81 -96.92
N ARG A 228 62.89 19.93 -97.91
CA ARG A 228 64.19 19.85 -98.57
C ARG A 228 64.05 19.19 -99.95
N SER A 229 64.45 19.96 -100.96
CA SER A 229 64.82 19.61 -102.33
C SER A 229 63.75 18.94 -103.23
N SER A 230 63.10 19.73 -104.07
CA SER A 230 63.59 20.02 -105.43
C SER A 230 62.82 21.15 -106.10
#